data_AF-A0A7J9RVQ5-F1
#
_entry.id   AF-A0A7J9RVQ5-F1
#
_cell.length_a   1.000
_cell.length_b   1.000
_cell.length_c   1.000
_cell.angle_alpha   90.00
_cell.angle_beta   90.00
_cell.angle_gamma   90.00
#
_symmetry.space_group_name_H-M   'P 1'
#
loop_
_entity.id
_entity.type
_entity.pdbx_description
1 polymer ?
#
loop_
_entity_poly.entity_id
_entity_poly.type
_entity_poly.pdbx_seq_one_letter_code
_entity_poly.pdbx_strand_id
1 'polypeptide(L)' 'MERYLTPSKVAKIFEMSMSGVIKWIREGKIKAIEINGRWRGCSQTVMKFDELL' A
#
# COMPACT_ATOMS: atom_id res chain seq x y z
N MET A 1 -2.55 -3.13 -16.90
CA MET A 1 -3.44 -2.19 -16.17
C MET A 1 -2.98 -2.18 -14.73
N GLU A 2 -2.48 -1.06 -14.22
CA GLU A 2 -2.08 -0.97 -12.80
C GLU A 2 -3.34 -0.99 -11.93
N ARG A 3 -3.41 -1.91 -10.97
CA ARG A 3 -4.48 -1.95 -9.96
C ARG A 3 -3.98 -1.28 -8.69
N TYR A 4 -4.85 -0.52 -8.05
CA TYR A 4 -4.54 0.21 -6.84
C TYR A 4 -5.42 -0.28 -5.68
N LEU A 5 -4.79 -0.65 -4.56
CA LEU A 5 -5.42 -1.12 -3.35
C LEU A 5 -5.59 0.04 -2.36
N THR A 6 -6.71 0.06 -1.63
CA THR A 6 -6.85 0.98 -0.49
C THR A 6 -5.85 0.61 0.60
N PRO A 7 -5.42 1.56 1.45
CA PRO A 7 -4.46 1.27 2.51
C PRO A 7 -5.04 0.26 3.50
N SER A 8 -6.37 0.21 3.67
CA SER A 8 -7.06 -0.80 4.48
C SER A 8 -6.96 -2.21 3.91
N LYS A 9 -6.90 -2.36 2.58
CA LYS A 9 -6.71 -3.66 1.96
C LYS A 9 -5.26 -4.10 2.04
N VAL A 10 -4.33 -3.16 1.89
CA VAL A 10 -2.90 -3.39 2.14
C VAL A 10 -2.65 -3.82 3.59
N ALA A 11 -3.27 -3.12 4.56
CA ALA A 11 -3.19 -3.46 5.98
C ALA A 11 -3.65 -4.89 6.29
N LYS A 12 -4.69 -5.36 5.60
CA LYS A 12 -5.19 -6.75 5.74
C LYS A 12 -4.25 -7.78 5.14
N ILE A 13 -3.58 -7.48 4.02
CA ILE A 13 -2.63 -8.39 3.38
C ILE A 13 -1.41 -8.61 4.27
N PHE A 14 -0.86 -7.51 4.79
CA PHE A 14 0.34 -7.52 5.62
C PHE A 14 0.08 -7.70 7.13
N GLU A 15 -1.16 -8.00 7.51
CA GLU A 15 -1.58 -8.11 8.92
C GLU A 15 -1.07 -6.98 9.82
N MET A 16 -1.07 -5.74 9.33
CA MET A 16 -0.51 -4.58 10.03
C MET A 16 -1.48 -3.41 10.18
N SER A 17 -1.07 -2.42 10.98
CA SER A 17 -1.87 -1.22 11.20
C SER A 17 -1.94 -0.32 9.96
N MET A 18 -3.04 0.41 9.83
CA MET A 18 -3.20 1.48 8.84
C MET A 18 -2.09 2.53 8.92
N SER A 19 -1.63 2.87 10.14
CA SER A 19 -0.54 3.81 10.35
C SER A 19 0.79 3.27 9.82
N GLY A 20 1.05 1.96 9.95
CA GLY A 20 2.20 1.29 9.34
C GLY A 20 2.17 1.39 7.80
N VAL A 21 1.02 1.11 7.19
CA VAL A 21 0.84 1.25 5.74
C VAL A 21 1.06 2.69 5.27
N ILE A 22 0.49 3.68 5.97
CA ILE A 22 0.67 5.10 5.63
C ILE A 22 2.13 5.53 5.79
N LYS A 23 2.82 5.03 6.83
CA LYS A 23 4.26 5.26 7.01
C LYS A 23 5.05 4.70 5.83
N TRP A 24 4.79 3.47 5.39
CA TRP A 24 5.46 2.88 4.24
C TRP A 24 5.18 3.60 2.92
N ILE A 25 3.96 4.11 2.72
CA ILE A 25 3.64 4.96 1.57
C ILE A 25 4.48 6.25 1.62
N ARG A 26 4.55 6.92 2.77
CA ARG A 26 5.34 8.14 2.96
C ARG A 26 6.86 7.91 2.81
N GLU A 27 7.34 6.75 3.24
CA GLU A 27 8.74 6.32 3.09
C GLU A 27 9.07 5.86 1.65
N GLY A 28 8.09 5.81 0.74
CA GLY A 28 8.30 5.37 -0.65
C GLY A 28 8.47 3.86 -0.83
N LYS A 29 8.27 3.06 0.24
CA LYS A 29 8.33 1.59 0.20
C LYS A 29 7.19 0.99 -0.61
N ILE A 30 6.03 1.65 -0.60
CA ILE A 30 4.87 1.30 -1.43
C ILE A 30 4.59 2.47 -2.37
N LYS A 31 4.69 2.23 -3.68
CA LYS A 31 4.26 3.19 -4.69
C LYS A 31 2.76 3.39 -4.55
N ALA A 32 2.31 4.62 -4.34
CA ALA A 32 0.89 4.92 -4.15
C ALA A 32 0.52 6.20 -4.89
N ILE A 33 -0.76 6.33 -5.22
CA ILE A 33 -1.37 7.56 -5.74
C ILE A 33 -2.43 8.05 -4.78
N GLU A 34 -2.66 9.36 -4.77
CA GLU A 34 -3.75 9.96 -4.04
C GLU A 34 -4.94 10.19 -4.99
N ILE A 35 -6.12 9.71 -4.62
CA ILE A 35 -7.37 9.93 -5.35
C ILE A 35 -8.39 10.46 -4.36
N ASN A 36 -8.87 11.69 -4.57
CA ASN A 36 -9.87 12.35 -3.71
C ASN A 36 -9.50 12.33 -2.22
N GLY A 37 -8.25 12.71 -1.88
CA GLY A 37 -7.77 12.75 -0.49
C GLY A 37 -7.50 11.37 0.13
N ARG A 38 -7.52 10.30 -0.67
CA ARG A 38 -7.32 8.92 -0.19
C ARG A 38 -6.17 8.27 -0.95
N TRP A 39 -5.17 7.82 -0.20
CA TRP A 39 -4.05 7.04 -0.73
C TRP A 39 -4.53 5.70 -1.28
N ARG A 40 -3.92 5.25 -2.38
CA ARG A 40 -4.06 3.89 -2.88
C ARG A 40 -2.70 3.35 -3.30
N GLY A 41 -2.29 2.23 -2.72
CA GLY A 41 -1.04 1.56 -3.05
C GLY A 41 -1.14 0.75 -4.34
N CYS A 42 -0.12 0.79 -5.18
CA CYS A 42 -0.01 -0.02 -6.39
C CYS A 42 0.05 -1.51 -6.00
N SER A 43 -0.88 -2.30 -6.50
CA SER A 43 -1.01 -3.72 -6.16
C SER A 43 0.24 -4.50 -6.52
N GLN A 44 0.94 -4.12 -7.59
CA GLN A 44 2.17 -4.80 -8.01
C GLN A 44 3.31 -4.53 -7.02
N THR A 45 3.44 -3.31 -6.51
CA THR A 45 4.42 -3.01 -5.45
C THR A 45 4.07 -3.74 -4.16
N VAL A 46 2.78 -3.79 -3.79
CA VAL A 46 2.30 -4.52 -2.62
C VAL A 46 2.63 -6.01 -2.71
N MET A 47 2.34 -6.66 -3.85
CA MET A 47 2.66 -8.09 -4.03
C MET A 47 4.17 -8.36 -3.97
N LYS A 48 4.99 -7.51 -4.62
CA LYS A 48 6.46 -7.64 -4.51
C LYS A 48 6.98 -7.42 -3.09
N PHE A 49 6.32 -6.57 -2.31
CA PHE A 49 6.74 -6.29 -0.95
C PHE A 49 6.38 -7.44 0.00
N ASP A 50 5.28 -8.14 -0.25
CA ASP A 50 4.87 -9.38 0.45
C ASP A 50 5.89 -10.51 0.23
N GLU A 51 6.40 -10.67 -0.99
CA GLU A 51 7.46 -11.64 -1.30
C GLU A 51 8.82 -11.32 -0.64
N LEU A 52 8.99 -10.13 -0.03
CA LEU A 52 10.22 -9.69 0.63
C LEU A 52 10.16 -9.77 2.16
N LEU A 53 9.03 -10.18 2.74
CA LEU A 53 8.83 -10.39 4.17
C LEU A 53 8.92 -11.87 4.54
#